data_AF-A0A7X6VNL5-F1
#
_entry.id   AF-A0A7X6VNL5-F1
#
_cell.length_a   1.000
_cell.length_b   1.000
_cell.length_c   1.000
_cell.angle_alpha   90.00
_cell.angle_beta   90.00
_cell.angle_gamma   90.00
#
_symmetry.space_group_name_H-M   'P 1'
#
loop_
_entity.id
_entity.type
_entity.pdbx_description
1 polymer ?
#
loop_
_entity_poly.entity_id
_entity_poly.type
_entity_poly.pdbx_seq_one_letter_code
_entity_poly.pdbx_strand_id
1 'polypeptide(L)' 'MKKIGKIFIMFALAFVVGLALVACVKEDDDRTVITYAAWDLGNVDDVNLERKMIDEFMLKYPDIKVEIV' A
#
# COMPACT_ATOMS: atom_id res chain seq x y z
N MET A 1 -16.68 32.49 26.28
CA MET A 1 -16.82 31.86 24.94
C MET A 1 -15.54 31.87 24.10
N LYS A 2 -14.80 32.99 23.97
CA LYS A 2 -13.56 33.05 23.14
C LYS A 2 -12.44 32.07 23.53
N LYS A 3 -12.28 31.71 24.81
CA LYS A 3 -11.24 30.74 25.27
C LYS A 3 -11.56 29.29 24.86
N ILE A 4 -12.83 28.90 24.91
CA ILE A 4 -13.27 27.53 24.58
C ILE A 4 -13.11 27.27 23.08
N GLY A 5 -13.46 28.24 22.22
CA GLY A 5 -13.24 28.11 20.78
C GLY A 5 -11.77 27.98 20.39
N LYS A 6 -10.86 28.69 21.09
CA LYS A 6 -9.41 28.55 20.87
C LYS A 6 -8.89 27.16 21.22
N ILE A 7 -9.43 26.54 22.27
CA ILE A 7 -9.06 25.17 22.67
C ILE A 7 -9.48 24.17 21.60
N PHE A 8 -10.71 24.26 21.08
CA PHE A 8 -11.18 23.39 19.99
C PHE A 8 -10.33 23.53 18.71
N ILE A 9 -9.96 24.75 18.33
CA ILE A 9 -9.09 25.00 17.17
C ILE A 9 -7.70 24.38 17.38
N MET A 10 -7.16 24.47 18.60
CA MET A 10 -5.86 23.88 18.92
C MET A 10 -5.88 22.35 18.83
N PHE A 11 -6.96 21.72 19.30
CA PHE A 11 -7.17 20.27 19.14
C PHE A 11 -7.33 19.86 17.68
N ALA A 12 -8.09 20.60 16.89
CA ALA A 12 -8.26 20.33 15.47
C ALA A 12 -6.93 20.45 14.71
N LEU A 13 -6.12 21.47 15.02
CA LEU A 13 -4.80 21.65 14.42
C LEU A 13 -3.84 20.52 14.82
N ALA A 14 -3.81 20.13 16.09
CA ALA A 14 -2.99 19.01 16.56
C ALA A 14 -3.38 17.69 15.88
N PHE A 15 -4.68 17.47 15.64
CA PHE A 15 -5.18 16.29 14.95
C PHE A 15 -4.76 16.25 13.47
N VAL A 16 -4.88 17.38 12.76
CA VAL A 16 -4.44 17.48 11.36
C VAL A 16 -2.92 17.30 11.23
N VAL A 17 -2.14 17.87 12.14
CA VAL A 17 -0.69 17.67 12.18
C VAL A 17 -0.32 16.22 12.48
N GLY A 18 -1.05 15.56 13.39
CA GLY A 18 -0.87 14.13 13.66
C GLY A 18 -1.13 13.26 12.43
N LEU A 19 -2.20 13.53 11.68
CA LEU A 19 -2.50 12.81 10.44
C LEU A 19 -1.45 13.05 9.34
N ALA A 20 -0.94 14.28 9.23
CA ALA A 20 0.11 14.61 8.28
C ALA A 20 1.43 13.87 8.56
N LEU A 21 1.76 13.65 9.83
CA LEU A 21 2.94 12.88 10.23
C LEU A 21 2.81 11.38 9.91
N VAL A 22 1.61 10.80 10.09
CA VAL A 22 1.35 9.39 9.73
C VAL A 22 1.40 9.19 8.21
N ALA A 23 0.91 10.16 7.44
CA ALA A 23 0.90 10.09 5.98
C ALA A 23 2.28 10.25 5.32
N CYS A 24 3.31 10.69 6.06
CA CYS A 24 4.65 10.94 5.52
C CYS A 24 5.58 9.72 5.59
N VAL A 25 5.12 8.61 6.17
CA VAL A 25 5.87 7.35 6.12
C VAL A 25 5.66 6.74 4.74
N LYS A 26 6.59 6.99 3.82
CA LYS A 26 6.79 6.11 2.67
C LYS A 26 7.30 4.79 3.24
N GLU A 27 6.49 3.73 3.16
CA GLU A 27 7.03 2.38 3.29
C GLU A 27 7.89 2.14 2.06
N ASP A 28 9.21 2.17 2.22
CA ASP A 28 10.09 1.57 1.22
C ASP A 28 9.78 0.06 1.24
N ASP A 29 9.34 -0.45 0.09
CA ASP A 29 9.09 -1.87 -0.09
C ASP A 29 10.44 -2.57 -0.22
N ASP A 30 11.03 -2.96 0.91
CA ASP A 30 12.38 -3.56 1.02
C ASP A 30 12.50 -4.96 0.37
N ARG A 31 11.42 -5.45 -0.26
CA ARG A 31 11.38 -6.78 -0.89
C ARG A 31 12.20 -6.82 -2.18
N THR A 32 12.67 -8.02 -2.52
CA THR A 32 13.26 -8.27 -3.84
C THR A 32 12.16 -8.25 -4.90
N VAL A 33 12.26 -7.34 -5.87
CA VAL A 33 11.26 -7.19 -6.94
C VAL A 33 11.69 -7.94 -8.20
N ILE A 34 10.82 -8.80 -8.72
CA ILE A 34 10.96 -9.49 -10.00
C ILE A 34 9.94 -8.89 -10.97
N THR A 35 10.43 -8.25 -12.05
CA THR A 35 9.57 -7.81 -13.15
C THR A 35 9.31 -8.98 -14.09
N TYR A 36 8.04 -9.32 -14.29
CA TYR A 36 7.60 -10.48 -15.06
C TYR A 36 6.71 -10.04 -16.23
N ALA A 37 7.24 -10.12 -17.44
CA ALA A 37 6.49 -9.79 -18.64
C ALA A 37 5.50 -10.91 -18.97
N ALA A 38 4.21 -10.58 -19.05
CA ALA A 38 3.18 -11.57 -19.28
C ALA A 38 2.29 -11.19 -20.47
N TRP A 39 2.15 -12.11 -21.42
CA TRP A 39 1.47 -11.84 -22.69
C TRP A 39 -0.01 -12.22 -22.69
N ASP A 40 -0.44 -13.15 -21.83
CA ASP A 40 -1.78 -13.76 -21.89
C ASP A 40 -2.43 -13.91 -20.50
N LEU A 41 -2.33 -12.87 -19.68
CA LEU A 41 -2.91 -12.90 -18.33
C LEU A 41 -4.41 -12.62 -18.27
N GLY A 42 -5.01 -12.26 -19.40
CA GLY A 42 -6.42 -11.85 -19.47
C GLY A 42 -6.74 -10.72 -18.48
N ASN A 43 -8.01 -10.64 -18.08
CA ASN A 43 -8.43 -9.74 -17.01
C ASN A 43 -8.07 -10.31 -15.63
N VAL A 44 -7.98 -9.45 -14.63
CA VAL A 44 -7.72 -9.87 -13.24
C VAL A 44 -8.84 -10.78 -12.71
N ASP A 45 -10.06 -10.60 -13.22
CA ASP A 45 -11.24 -11.38 -12.85
C ASP A 45 -11.28 -12.76 -13.53
N ASP A 46 -10.44 -13.00 -14.54
CA ASP A 46 -10.35 -14.28 -15.21
C ASP A 46 -9.58 -15.27 -14.33
N VAL A 47 -10.03 -16.53 -14.29
CA VAL A 47 -9.35 -17.62 -13.55
C VAL A 47 -8.08 -18.02 -14.32
N ASN A 48 -7.07 -17.17 -14.26
CA ASN A 48 -5.80 -17.37 -14.94
C ASN A 48 -4.86 -18.20 -14.04
N LEU A 49 -4.35 -19.31 -14.59
CA LEU A 49 -3.47 -20.22 -13.86
C LEU A 49 -2.13 -19.55 -13.50
N GLU A 50 -1.59 -18.73 -14.39
CA GLU A 50 -0.33 -18.02 -14.17
C GLU A 50 -0.41 -17.02 -13.02
N ARG A 51 -1.51 -16.26 -12.89
CA ARG A 51 -1.77 -15.44 -11.68
C ARG A 51 -1.78 -16.28 -10.42
N LYS A 52 -2.50 -17.40 -10.41
CA LYS A 52 -2.55 -18.30 -9.24
C LYS A 52 -1.17 -18.84 -8.88
N MET A 53 -0.35 -19.20 -9.86
CA MET A 53 1.01 -19.65 -9.60
C MET A 53 1.88 -18.54 -9.01
N ILE A 54 1.75 -17.31 -9.51
CA ILE A 54 2.46 -16.14 -9.00
C ILE A 54 2.02 -15.83 -7.56
N ASP A 55 0.71 -15.90 -7.28
CA ASP A 55 0.17 -15.70 -5.94
C ASP A 55 0.71 -16.74 -4.94
N GLU A 56 0.63 -18.03 -5.29
CA GLU A 56 1.18 -19.12 -4.46
C GLU A 56 2.70 -19.00 -4.28
N PHE A 57 3.41 -18.52 -5.30
CA PHE A 57 4.85 -18.24 -5.20
C PHE A 57 5.13 -17.12 -4.19
N MET A 58 4.40 -16.00 -4.25
CA MET A 58 4.56 -14.90 -3.29
C MET A 58 4.11 -15.27 -1.87
N LEU A 59 3.12 -16.16 -1.73
CA LEU A 59 2.73 -16.73 -0.43
C LEU A 59 3.86 -17.57 0.18
N LYS A 60 4.56 -18.35 -0.65
CA LYS A 60 5.68 -19.18 -0.21
C LYS A 60 6.95 -18.38 0.09
N TYR A 61 7.18 -17.28 -0.62
CA TYR A 61 8.37 -16.43 -0.50
C TYR A 61 7.98 -14.98 -0.24
N PRO A 62 7.65 -14.63 1.03
CA PRO A 62 7.08 -13.31 1.37
C PRO A 62 8.04 -12.14 1.12
N ASP A 63 9.35 -12.41 1.07
CA ASP A 63 10.39 -11.41 0.81
C ASP A 63 10.54 -11.06 -0.68
N ILE A 64 9.78 -11.73 -1.57
CA ILE A 64 9.81 -11.51 -3.01
C ILE A 64 8.47 -10.94 -3.47
N LYS A 65 8.54 -9.88 -4.29
CA LYS A 65 7.39 -9.29 -4.98
C LYS A 65 7.51 -9.54 -6.48
N VAL A 66 6.45 -10.00 -7.11
CA VAL A 66 6.39 -10.13 -8.57
C VAL A 66 5.53 -8.99 -9.13
N GLU A 67 6.13 -8.16 -9.98
CA GLU A 67 5.45 -7.09 -10.69
C GLU A 67 5.24 -7.50 -12.15
N ILE A 68 3.99 -7.67 -12.53
CA ILE A 68 3.60 -8.11 -13.86
C ILE A 68 3.54 -6.88 -14.78
N VAL A 69 4.22 -6.95 -15.94
CA VAL A 69 4.28 -5.90 -16.97
C VAL A 69 3.73 -6.36 -18.31
#